data_AF-A0ABD3X239-F1
#
_entry.id   AF-A0ABD3X239-F1
#
_cell.length_a   1.000
_cell.length_b   1.000
_cell.length_c   1.000
_cell.angle_alpha   90.00
_cell.angle_beta   90.00
_cell.angle_gamma   90.00
#
_symmetry.space_group_name_H-M   'P 1'
#
loop_
_entity.id
_entity.type
_entity.pdbx_description
1 polymer ?
#
loop_
_entity_poly.entity_id
_entity_poly.type
_entity_poly.pdbx_seq_one_letter_code
_entity_poly.pdbx_strand_id
1 'polypeptide(L)'
;MSFINSRLCNFYFHLRLSYSEILSFSAKVHGLCISMRTLKRILRTLYLFRRRFNSDVLEVAQFIEENVSNSGNQQGYRWMHLHCLQHGLILLDSAGIQLRQRRRLRRRQYLGQGTDYIWHADSYDKLK
;
A
#
# COMPACT_ATOMS: atom_id res chain seq x y z
N MET A 1 -5.86 -9.71 -31.52
CA MET A 1 -6.95 -9.31 -30.60
C MET A 1 -6.50 -8.73 -29.25
N SER A 2 -5.30 -9.03 -28.72
CA SER A 2 -4.85 -8.49 -27.41
C SER A 2 -4.46 -7.01 -27.40
N PHE A 3 -3.89 -6.50 -28.50
CA PHE A 3 -3.33 -5.14 -28.57
C PHE A 3 -4.37 -4.02 -28.44
N ILE A 4 -5.54 -4.19 -29.07
CA ILE A 4 -6.61 -3.17 -29.08
C ILE A 4 -7.18 -2.98 -27.67
N ASN A 5 -7.40 -4.08 -26.94
CA ASN A 5 -7.92 -4.05 -25.57
C ASN A 5 -6.96 -3.30 -24.63
N SER A 6 -5.65 -3.53 -24.77
CA SER A 6 -4.64 -2.84 -23.97
C SER A 6 -4.61 -1.33 -24.21
N ARG A 7 -4.73 -0.90 -25.47
CA ARG A 7 -4.69 0.54 -25.84
C ARG A 7 -5.90 1.31 -25.29
N LEU A 8 -7.10 0.73 -25.39
CA LEU A 8 -8.32 1.32 -24.82
C LEU A 8 -8.30 1.35 -23.29
N CYS A 9 -7.88 0.25 -22.65
CA CYS A 9 -7.75 0.22 -21.19
C CYS A 9 -6.75 1.27 -20.70
N ASN A 10 -5.63 1.47 -21.42
CA ASN A 10 -4.64 2.50 -21.12
C ASN A 10 -5.25 3.91 -21.22
N PHE A 11 -5.91 4.21 -22.35
CA PHE A 11 -6.58 5.50 -22.57
C PHE A 11 -7.60 5.84 -21.48
N TYR A 12 -8.53 4.91 -21.19
CA TYR A 12 -9.54 5.13 -20.15
C TYR A 12 -8.95 5.20 -18.74
N PHE A 13 -7.86 4.49 -18.48
CA PHE A 13 -7.17 4.58 -17.21
C PHE A 13 -6.59 5.98 -16.96
N HIS A 14 -5.99 6.61 -17.98
CA HIS A 14 -5.47 7.98 -17.92
C HIS A 14 -6.57 9.04 -17.84
N LEU A 15 -7.76 8.77 -18.38
CA LEU A 15 -8.97 9.58 -18.15
C LEU A 15 -9.52 9.49 -16.72
N ARG A 16 -8.80 8.85 -15.78
CA ARG A 16 -9.16 8.72 -14.36
C ARG A 16 -10.50 8.01 -14.11
N LEU A 17 -11.03 7.25 -15.08
CA LEU A 17 -12.24 6.42 -14.92
C LEU A 17 -12.02 5.23 -13.96
N SER A 18 -12.91 4.99 -13.01
CA SER A 18 -12.89 3.80 -12.15
C SER A 18 -12.89 2.50 -12.95
N TYR A 19 -12.48 1.37 -12.35
CA TYR A 19 -12.45 0.10 -13.07
C TYR A 19 -13.83 -0.33 -13.58
N SER A 20 -14.89 -0.07 -12.83
CA SER A 20 -16.28 -0.31 -13.27
C SER A 20 -16.67 0.54 -14.48
N GLU A 21 -16.23 1.81 -14.52
CA GLU A 21 -16.48 2.70 -15.66
C GLU A 21 -15.69 2.23 -16.88
N ILE A 22 -14.40 1.91 -16.73
CA ILE A 22 -13.58 1.38 -17.85
C ILE A 22 -14.25 0.15 -18.48
N LEU A 23 -14.77 -0.77 -17.66
CA LEU A 23 -15.52 -1.93 -18.15
C LEU A 23 -16.80 -1.53 -18.90
N SER A 24 -17.58 -0.63 -18.30
CA SER A 24 -18.85 -0.17 -18.86
C SER A 24 -18.67 0.55 -20.19
N PHE A 25 -17.68 1.43 -20.30
CA PHE A 25 -17.34 2.13 -21.54
C PHE A 25 -16.77 1.17 -22.60
N SER A 26 -15.89 0.25 -22.21
CA SER A 26 -15.36 -0.76 -23.13
C SER A 26 -16.47 -1.61 -23.74
N ALA A 27 -17.47 -2.00 -22.94
CA ALA A 27 -18.62 -2.77 -23.41
C ALA A 27 -19.57 -1.92 -24.27
N LYS A 28 -19.97 -0.72 -23.80
CA LYS A 28 -20.99 0.11 -24.47
C LYS A 28 -20.50 0.81 -25.73
N VAL A 29 -19.26 1.30 -25.75
CA VAL A 29 -18.73 2.11 -26.86
C VAL A 29 -18.01 1.23 -27.88
N HIS A 30 -17.30 0.20 -27.41
CA HIS A 30 -16.42 -0.60 -28.26
C HIS A 30 -16.86 -2.07 -28.40
N GLY A 31 -17.96 -2.48 -27.78
CA GLY A 31 -18.45 -3.86 -27.84
C GLY A 31 -17.53 -4.88 -27.15
N LEU A 32 -16.60 -4.42 -26.32
CA LEU A 32 -15.58 -5.26 -25.68
C LEU A 32 -16.00 -5.64 -24.26
N CYS A 33 -16.64 -6.79 -24.13
CA CYS A 33 -17.01 -7.38 -22.85
C CYS A 33 -15.80 -8.08 -22.20
N ILE A 34 -15.05 -7.36 -21.37
CA ILE A 34 -13.95 -7.94 -20.59
C ILE A 34 -14.34 -8.09 -19.12
N SER A 35 -13.80 -9.12 -18.45
CA SER A 35 -13.99 -9.27 -17.00
C SER A 35 -13.12 -8.30 -16.20
N MET A 36 -13.53 -7.99 -14.97
CA MET A 36 -12.72 -7.22 -14.02
C MET A 36 -11.33 -7.83 -13.81
N ARG A 37 -11.23 -9.16 -13.79
CA ARG A 37 -9.95 -9.87 -13.66
C ARG A 37 -9.06 -9.63 -14.88
N THR A 38 -9.63 -9.66 -16.07
CA THR A 38 -8.92 -9.40 -17.33
C THR A 38 -8.43 -7.95 -17.38
N LEU A 39 -9.27 -6.98 -17.02
CA LEU A 39 -8.90 -5.58 -16.93
C LEU A 39 -7.72 -5.37 -15.96
N LYS A 40 -7.81 -5.89 -14.73
CA LYS A 40 -6.71 -5.80 -13.76
C LYS A 40 -5.42 -6.45 -14.24
N ARG A 41 -5.51 -7.55 -14.99
CA ARG A 41 -4.35 -8.22 -15.60
C ARG A 41 -3.70 -7.33 -16.67
N ILE A 42 -4.50 -6.74 -17.55
CA ILE A 42 -4.02 -5.80 -18.59
C ILE A 42 -3.35 -4.58 -17.96
N LEU A 43 -3.98 -3.95 -16.96
CA LEU A 43 -3.41 -2.80 -16.27
C LEU A 43 -2.09 -3.16 -15.55
N ARG A 44 -2.00 -4.35 -14.92
CA ARG A 44 -0.75 -4.86 -14.36
C ARG A 44 0.36 -5.01 -15.39
N THR A 45 0.06 -5.57 -16.57
CA THR A 45 1.06 -5.72 -17.64
C THR A 45 1.52 -4.38 -18.21
N LEU A 46 0.68 -3.34 -18.11
CA LEU A 46 0.99 -1.98 -18.53
C LEU A 46 1.61 -1.12 -17.42
N TYR A 47 1.89 -1.70 -16.25
CA TYR A 47 2.37 -0.99 -15.05
C TYR A 47 1.44 0.16 -14.58
N LEU A 48 0.15 0.08 -14.88
CA LEU A 48 -0.85 1.07 -14.52
C LEU A 48 -1.53 0.69 -13.20
N PHE A 49 -1.33 1.50 -12.16
CA PHE A 49 -1.89 1.27 -10.83
C PHE A 49 -2.54 2.54 -10.28
N ARG A 50 -3.79 2.43 -9.80
CA ARG A 50 -4.51 3.56 -9.20
C ARG A 50 -3.92 4.04 -7.88
N ARG A 51 -3.37 3.09 -7.11
CA ARG A 51 -2.71 3.31 -5.83
C ARG A 51 -1.43 2.50 -5.83
N ARG A 52 -0.34 3.14 -6.24
CA ARG A 52 1.01 2.62 -6.03
C ARG A 52 1.96 3.79 -5.80
N PHE A 53 1.54 4.71 -4.93
CA PHE A 53 2.49 5.59 -4.28
C PHE A 53 3.00 4.80 -3.08
N ASN A 54 4.09 4.07 -3.28
CA ASN A 54 4.98 3.85 -2.17
C ASN A 54 5.68 5.20 -2.02
N SER A 55 5.46 5.87 -0.90
CA SER A 55 6.24 7.05 -0.57
C SER A 55 7.71 6.68 -0.54
N ASP A 56 8.59 7.63 -0.82
CA ASP A 56 10.01 7.34 -0.80
C ASP A 56 10.39 6.84 0.59
N VAL A 57 11.20 5.78 0.64
CA VAL A 57 11.60 5.17 1.92
C VAL A 57 12.37 6.18 2.75
N LEU A 58 13.16 7.05 2.09
CA LEU A 58 13.93 8.10 2.75
C LEU A 58 13.02 9.16 3.37
N GLU A 59 12.00 9.62 2.63
CA GLU A 59 11.00 10.58 3.09
C GLU A 59 10.21 10.03 4.30
N VAL A 60 9.80 8.75 4.23
CA VAL A 60 9.10 8.11 5.34
C VAL A 60 10.02 7.92 6.55
N ALA A 61 11.28 7.53 6.34
CA ALA A 61 12.25 7.35 7.41
C ALA A 61 12.52 8.68 8.14
N GLN A 62 12.75 9.76 7.39
CA GLN A 62 12.95 11.09 7.94
C GLN A 62 11.71 11.56 8.72
N PHE A 63 10.51 11.38 8.16
CA PHE A 63 9.27 11.72 8.85
C PHE A 63 9.12 10.94 10.17
N ILE A 64 9.41 9.64 10.17
CA ILE A 64 9.35 8.83 11.38
C ILE A 64 10.36 9.36 12.40
N GLU A 65 11.62 9.57 12.01
CA GLU A 65 12.70 10.05 12.88
C GLU A 65 12.39 11.41 13.53
N GLU A 66 11.84 12.35 12.75
CA GLU A 66 11.39 13.65 13.25
C GLU A 66 10.24 13.50 14.27
N ASN A 67 9.28 12.61 14.00
CA ASN A 67 8.17 12.36 14.93
C ASN A 67 8.64 11.65 16.20
N VAL A 68 9.58 10.70 16.10
CA VAL A 68 10.19 9.99 17.24
C VAL A 68 10.91 10.98 18.15
N SER A 69 11.77 11.82 17.56
CA SER A 69 12.67 12.72 18.29
C SER A 69 11.95 13.82 19.08
N ASN A 70 10.74 14.20 18.64
CA ASN A 70 9.98 15.27 19.24
C ASN A 70 9.04 14.80 20.37
N SER A 71 7.95 14.10 20.03
CA SER A 71 6.87 13.75 20.96
C SER A 71 6.22 12.38 20.71
N GLY A 72 6.57 11.74 19.59
CA GLY A 72 6.04 10.45 19.16
C GLY A 72 6.75 9.24 19.75
N ASN A 73 7.79 9.42 20.58
CA ASN A 73 8.57 8.29 21.14
C ASN A 73 7.74 7.33 22.00
N GLN A 74 6.66 7.81 22.62
CA GLN A 74 5.74 6.98 23.41
C GLN A 74 4.55 6.44 22.58
N GLN A 75 4.42 6.86 21.32
CA GLN A 75 3.32 6.48 20.44
C GLN A 75 3.65 5.16 19.73
N GLY A 76 2.76 4.17 19.83
CA GLY A 76 2.95 2.87 19.18
C GLY A 76 2.84 2.95 17.64
N TYR A 77 3.27 1.88 16.97
CA TYR A 77 3.27 1.75 15.50
C TYR A 77 1.93 2.12 14.85
N ARG A 78 0.79 1.75 15.46
CA ARG A 78 -0.53 2.06 14.90
C ARG A 78 -0.76 3.56 14.74
N TRP A 79 -0.32 4.33 15.72
CA TRP A 79 -0.46 5.78 15.72
C TRP A 79 0.50 6.40 14.69
N MET A 80 1.77 5.98 14.68
CA MET A 80 2.75 6.43 13.67
C MET A 80 2.29 6.13 12.24
N HIS A 81 1.73 4.94 12.02
CA HIS A 81 1.18 4.54 10.72
C HIS A 81 -0.03 5.40 10.31
N LEU A 82 -0.92 5.75 11.26
CA LEU A 82 -2.02 6.68 10.99
C LEU A 82 -1.48 8.08 10.64
N HIS A 83 -0.47 8.55 11.36
CA HIS A 83 0.15 9.85 11.13
C HIS A 83 0.81 9.93 9.75
N CYS A 84 1.50 8.85 9.32
CA CYS A 84 2.01 8.71 7.96
C CYS A 84 0.86 8.81 6.94
N LEU A 85 -0.22 8.06 7.12
CA LEU A 85 -1.37 8.10 6.20
C LEU A 85 -2.00 9.49 6.08
N GLN A 86 -2.10 10.23 7.19
CA GLN A 86 -2.60 11.61 7.21
C GLN A 86 -1.71 12.56 6.40
N HIS A 87 -0.41 12.32 6.38
CA HIS A 87 0.57 13.07 5.59
C HIS A 87 0.76 12.50 4.18
N GLY A 88 -0.10 11.58 3.74
CA GLY A 88 0.00 10.95 2.41
C GLY A 88 1.14 9.94 2.28
N LEU A 89 1.79 9.58 3.39
CA LEU A 89 2.89 8.63 3.44
C LEU A 89 2.38 7.20 3.59
N ILE A 90 2.74 6.33 2.64
CA ILE A 90 2.34 4.92 2.64
C ILE A 90 3.57 4.03 2.80
N LEU A 91 3.78 3.50 4.01
CA LEU A 91 4.76 2.47 4.29
C LEU A 91 4.15 1.07 4.09
N LEU A 92 4.37 0.48 2.92
CA LEU A 92 3.97 -0.91 2.67
C LEU A 92 5.05 -1.88 3.16
N ASP A 93 4.85 -2.46 4.35
CA ASP A 93 5.59 -3.63 4.82
C ASP A 93 5.18 -4.88 4.02
N SER A 94 5.72 -5.00 2.80
CA SER A 94 5.42 -6.09 1.89
C SER A 94 5.73 -7.47 2.50
N ALA A 95 6.78 -7.56 3.33
CA ALA A 95 7.17 -8.77 4.03
C ALA A 95 6.14 -9.14 5.12
N GLY A 96 5.75 -8.20 5.98
CA GLY A 96 4.74 -8.45 7.01
C GLY A 96 3.34 -8.68 6.45
N ILE A 97 3.00 -8.11 5.29
CA ILE A 97 1.75 -8.44 4.59
C ILE A 97 1.77 -9.92 4.16
N GLN A 98 2.85 -10.38 3.53
CA GLN A 98 2.99 -11.79 3.14
C GLN A 98 2.95 -12.73 4.35
N LEU A 99 3.57 -12.33 5.47
CA LEU A 99 3.55 -13.11 6.71
C LEU A 99 2.15 -13.19 7.33
N ARG A 100 1.39 -12.08 7.38
CA ARG A 100 0.02 -12.05 7.90
C ARG A 100 -0.96 -12.80 7.00
N GLN A 101 -0.79 -12.72 5.68
CA GLN A 101 -1.60 -13.48 4.71
C GLN A 101 -1.53 -14.99 4.95
N ARG A 102 -0.43 -15.51 5.49
CA ARG A 102 -0.28 -16.93 5.84
C ARG A 102 -1.14 -17.37 7.03
N ARG A 103 -1.74 -16.42 7.79
CA ARG A 103 -2.58 -16.68 8.97
C ARG A 103 -1.96 -17.63 9.99
N ARG A 104 -0.63 -17.57 10.15
CA ARG A 104 0.11 -18.37 11.14
C ARG A 104 0.56 -17.48 12.29
N LEU A 105 0.32 -17.95 13.51
CA LEU A 105 0.85 -17.34 14.71
C LEU A 105 2.38 -17.53 14.70
N ARG A 106 3.13 -16.44 14.52
CA ARG A 106 4.58 -16.43 14.69
C ARG A 106 4.92 -15.56 15.89
N ARG A 107 5.72 -16.11 16.80
CA ARG A 107 6.34 -15.32 17.86
C ARG A 107 7.30 -14.33 17.21
N ARG A 108 7.15 -13.04 17.51
CA ARG A 108 8.11 -12.02 17.08
C ARG A 108 9.44 -12.29 17.77
N GLN A 109 10.51 -12.40 16.98
CA GLN A 109 11.88 -12.46 17.51
C GLN A 109 12.45 -11.06 17.36
N TYR A 110 12.80 -10.48 18.51
CA TYR A 110 13.41 -9.17 18.61
C TYR A 110 14.92 -9.37 18.62
N LEU A 111 15.59 -8.98 17.54
CA LEU A 111 17.05 -8.94 17.43
C LEU A 111 17.43 -7.47 17.54
N GLY A 112 18.01 -7.08 18.68
CA GLY A 112 18.43 -5.71 18.97
C GLY A 112 19.42 -5.71 20.13
N GLN A 113 20.17 -4.62 20.27
CA GLN A 113 21.19 -4.48 21.31
C GLN A 113 20.61 -4.32 22.73
N GLY A 114 19.28 -4.22 22.85
CA GLY A 114 18.56 -4.07 24.11
C GLY A 114 17.10 -3.70 23.88
N THR A 115 16.33 -3.52 24.95
CA THR A 115 14.92 -3.11 24.93
C THR A 115 14.71 -1.74 24.28
N ASP A 116 15.71 -0.87 24.36
CA ASP A 116 15.61 0.52 23.90
C ASP A 116 15.86 0.67 22.38
N TYR A 117 16.33 -0.40 21.73
CA TYR A 117 16.66 -0.40 20.30
C TYR A 117 15.47 -0.79 19.41
N ILE A 118 14.31 -1.09 20.00
CA ILE A 118 13.17 -1.66 19.27
C ILE A 118 11.89 -0.92 19.62
N TRP A 119 11.20 -0.46 18.59
CA TRP A 119 9.87 0.11 18.70
C TRP A 119 8.81 -0.99 18.91
N HIS A 120 8.19 -1.00 20.08
CA HIS A 120 7.08 -1.89 20.36
C HIS A 120 5.81 -1.40 19.63
N ALA A 121 5.31 -2.21 18.71
CA ALA A 121 4.13 -1.87 17.90
C ALA A 121 2.84 -1.78 18.73
N ASP A 122 2.80 -2.51 19.84
CA ASP A 122 1.86 -2.31 20.92
C ASP A 122 2.58 -1.34 21.86
N SER A 123 2.05 -0.12 21.99
CA SER A 123 2.56 0.90 22.92
C SER A 123 2.87 0.29 24.29
N TYR A 124 3.63 0.95 25.15
CA TYR A 124 3.90 0.51 26.54
C TYR A 124 2.61 0.18 27.32
N ASP A 125 2.04 -1.01 27.11
CA ASP A 125 0.76 -1.49 27.67
C ASP A 125 1.00 -2.19 29.02
N LYS A 126 2.22 -2.08 29.54
CA LYS A 126 2.73 -2.87 30.68
C LYS A 126 3.47 -2.07 31.73
N LEU A 127 3.45 -0.74 31.67
CA LEU A 127 3.97 0.06 32.78
C LEU A 127 2.87 0.18 33.85
N LYS A 128 3.17 -0.41 35.03
CA LYS A 128 2.44 -0.19 36.29
C LYS A 128 2.66 1.23 36.78
#